data_AF-A0A2X2L777-F1
#
_entry.id   AF-A0A2X2L777-F1
#
_cell.length_a   1.000
_cell.length_b   1.000
_cell.length_c   1.000
_cell.angle_alpha   90.00
_cell.angle_beta   90.00
_cell.angle_gamma   90.00
#
_symmetry.space_group_name_H-M   'P 1'
#
loop_
_entity.id
_entity.type
_entity.pdbx_description
1 polymer ?
#
loop_
_entity_poly.entity_id
_entity_poly.type
_entity_poly.pdbx_seq_one_letter_code
_entity_poly.pdbx_strand_id
1 'polypeptide(L)'
;MHQFGDVPFIDKEINEPKYDFYSYDRWSILEKLRKDLEFAYQWVPERVDRGRTSKSACGVLLMKVCMALADFDRTIAIGKEIVAIHPLMKSRFTVNKSRPNTNLMFDLHSVEAKLDGANTEGLMYVVSYPGVDGSDRIRTMRNGVPFWNNGGIKTPDGKTGAGLSLAADETDLSLDLNKNYGRGIGRLRPTWYFTNQIWRPGKEDNDLRGIFNRDSWRKMEDLKYNEPNLKKTGNPWYGKNLVKPVGMSVEDSIRLWFSWPHYKLFVPDPLQTQWEGGETPWYIYRSAEVYLLLAESYYWKNDLGQAAMAINEVRQRAGATQLTADEINIGELLDERARELYYEENRHIELVRIAYTYAKTRKPCEIFGDRVYDLKQISGPGGTNANIKQTGVNFWYDRVVAKSNFYNKGVKHKWAEYKISHLRPKRLKSGGV
;
A
#
# COMPACT_ATOMS: atom_id res chain seq x y z
N MET A 1 -0.17 8.51 -17.33
CA MET A 1 -1.51 8.22 -17.90
C MET A 1 -2.60 7.90 -16.87
N HIS A 2 -2.44 6.95 -15.94
CA HIS A 2 -3.54 6.58 -15.02
C HIS A 2 -3.98 7.73 -14.09
N GLN A 3 -3.12 8.69 -13.80
CA GLN A 3 -3.47 9.86 -12.98
C GLN A 3 -4.07 11.03 -13.78
N PHE A 4 -3.72 11.15 -15.06
CA PHE A 4 -3.97 12.37 -15.85
C PHE A 4 -4.81 12.12 -17.11
N GLY A 5 -5.05 10.86 -17.46
CA GLY A 5 -5.64 10.47 -18.74
C GLY A 5 -4.65 10.65 -19.88
N ASP A 6 -5.09 11.39 -20.89
CA ASP A 6 -4.32 11.78 -22.06
C ASP A 6 -3.25 12.80 -21.67
N VAL A 7 -2.03 12.59 -22.15
CA VAL A 7 -0.86 13.42 -21.79
C VAL A 7 0.03 13.62 -23.01
N PRO A 8 0.85 14.69 -23.04
CA PRO A 8 1.98 14.74 -23.95
C PRO A 8 2.84 13.49 -23.82
N PHE A 9 3.21 12.91 -24.95
CA PHE A 9 4.11 11.77 -25.03
C PHE A 9 5.31 12.19 -25.87
N ILE A 10 6.48 12.15 -25.24
CA ILE A 10 7.75 12.57 -25.83
C ILE A 10 8.56 11.30 -26.03
N ASP A 11 8.72 10.89 -27.29
CA ASP A 11 9.40 9.66 -27.69
C ASP A 11 10.77 9.91 -28.34
N LYS A 12 11.19 11.18 -28.38
CA LYS A 12 12.48 11.62 -28.89
C LYS A 12 13.00 12.81 -28.10
N GLU A 13 14.31 13.02 -28.15
CA GLU A 13 14.95 14.19 -27.57
C GLU A 13 14.44 15.48 -28.23
N ILE A 14 14.27 16.52 -27.41
CA ILE A 14 13.83 17.84 -27.85
C ILE A 14 15.03 18.77 -27.78
N ASN A 15 15.49 19.20 -28.96
CA ASN A 15 16.73 19.98 -29.09
C ASN A 15 16.50 21.50 -29.15
N GLU A 16 15.26 21.95 -29.01
CA GLU A 16 14.89 23.37 -29.04
C GLU A 16 13.72 23.65 -28.08
N PRO A 17 13.57 24.88 -27.55
CA PRO A 17 12.44 25.22 -26.68
C PRO A 17 11.10 24.99 -27.38
N LYS A 18 10.30 24.07 -26.84
CA LYS A 18 8.95 23.75 -27.34
C LYS A 18 7.91 23.99 -26.25
N TYR A 19 6.84 24.71 -26.59
CA TYR A 19 5.79 25.10 -25.65
C TYR A 19 4.39 24.56 -26.03
N ASP A 20 4.24 24.02 -27.24
CA ASP A 20 2.98 23.61 -27.87
C ASP A 20 2.82 22.09 -27.94
N PHE A 21 2.95 21.41 -26.80
CA PHE A 21 2.74 19.97 -26.75
C PHE A 21 1.26 19.59 -26.89
N TYR A 22 0.98 18.66 -27.81
CA TYR A 22 -0.31 17.99 -27.92
C TYR A 22 -0.33 16.73 -27.06
N SER A 23 -1.51 16.38 -26.56
CA SER A 23 -1.70 15.13 -25.82
C SER A 23 -2.02 13.98 -26.75
N TYR A 24 -1.48 12.82 -26.43
CA TYR A 24 -1.84 11.56 -27.08
C TYR A 24 -2.86 10.83 -26.22
N ASP A 25 -3.75 10.10 -26.88
CA ASP A 25 -4.70 9.28 -26.17
C ASP A 25 -3.96 8.18 -25.38
N ARG A 26 -4.54 7.86 -24.23
CA ARG A 26 -3.95 6.88 -23.31
C ARG A 26 -3.68 5.50 -23.94
N TRP A 27 -4.43 5.09 -24.96
CA TRP A 27 -4.33 3.75 -25.53
C TRP A 27 -3.14 3.66 -26.46
N SER A 28 -2.94 4.68 -27.31
CA SER A 28 -1.75 4.79 -28.15
C SER A 28 -0.47 4.80 -27.32
N ILE A 29 -0.47 5.50 -26.17
CA ILE A 29 0.66 5.49 -25.23
C ILE A 29 0.91 4.08 -24.68
N LEU A 30 -0.12 3.36 -24.23
CA LEU A 30 0.04 1.98 -23.74
C LEU A 30 0.56 1.03 -24.80
N GLU A 31 0.08 1.16 -26.04
CA GLU A 31 0.53 0.32 -27.15
C GLU A 31 2.00 0.55 -27.47
N LYS A 32 2.45 1.82 -27.45
CA LYS A 32 3.88 2.13 -27.59
C LYS A 32 4.70 1.57 -26.43
N LEU A 33 4.24 1.76 -25.18
CA LEU A 33 4.92 1.22 -24.00
C LEU A 33 4.99 -0.31 -24.03
N ARG A 34 3.94 -1.00 -24.49
CA ARG A 34 3.94 -2.45 -24.68
C ARG A 34 5.08 -2.87 -25.61
N LYS A 35 5.22 -2.23 -26.77
CA LYS A 35 6.30 -2.52 -27.72
C LYS A 35 7.69 -2.36 -27.09
N ASP A 36 7.91 -1.27 -26.36
CA ASP A 36 9.22 -0.99 -25.74
C ASP A 36 9.52 -1.96 -24.60
N LEU A 37 8.50 -2.35 -23.83
CA LEU A 37 8.62 -3.29 -22.72
C LEU A 37 8.78 -4.74 -23.20
N GLU A 38 8.17 -5.13 -24.33
CA GLU A 38 8.44 -6.43 -24.97
C GLU A 38 9.90 -6.53 -25.42
N PHE A 39 10.43 -5.47 -26.04
CA PHE A 39 11.85 -5.40 -26.37
C PHE A 39 12.72 -5.49 -25.10
N ALA A 40 12.40 -4.74 -24.05
CA ALA A 40 13.15 -4.80 -22.80
C ALA A 40 13.08 -6.20 -22.15
N TYR A 41 11.89 -6.83 -22.12
CA TYR A 41 11.70 -8.17 -21.57
C TYR A 41 12.48 -9.25 -22.33
N GLN A 42 12.71 -9.05 -23.63
CA GLN A 42 13.54 -9.95 -24.43
C GLN A 42 15.04 -9.79 -24.12
N TRP A 43 15.51 -8.54 -23.97
CA TRP A 43 16.95 -8.24 -24.06
C TRP A 43 17.62 -7.86 -22.74
N VAL A 44 16.88 -7.38 -21.73
CA VAL A 44 17.46 -7.11 -20.41
C VAL A 44 17.83 -8.44 -19.75
N PRO A 45 19.01 -8.57 -19.12
CA PRO A 45 19.40 -9.80 -18.45
C PRO A 45 18.58 -10.06 -17.17
N GLU A 46 18.35 -11.33 -16.84
CA GLU A 46 17.69 -11.72 -15.60
C GLU A 46 18.61 -11.57 -14.38
N ARG A 47 19.86 -12.02 -14.51
CA ARG A 47 20.86 -11.91 -13.44
C ARG A 47 21.53 -10.54 -13.50
N VAL A 48 21.22 -9.71 -12.52
CA VAL A 48 21.78 -8.36 -12.34
C VAL A 48 22.07 -8.11 -10.87
N ASP A 49 22.91 -7.11 -10.58
CA ASP A 49 23.08 -6.62 -9.22
C ASP A 49 21.74 -6.11 -8.67
N ARG A 50 21.43 -6.41 -7.41
CA ARG A 50 20.19 -5.95 -6.77
C ARG A 50 20.11 -4.44 -6.77
N GLY A 51 19.00 -3.92 -7.29
CA GLY A 51 18.79 -2.49 -7.51
C GLY A 51 18.89 -2.09 -8.97
N ARG A 52 19.53 -2.90 -9.83
CA ARG A 52 19.46 -2.75 -11.29
C ARG A 52 18.19 -3.41 -11.83
N THR A 53 17.71 -2.91 -12.96
CA THR A 53 16.54 -3.47 -13.65
C THR A 53 16.89 -4.84 -14.25
N SER A 54 16.14 -5.88 -13.86
CA SER A 54 16.22 -7.23 -14.43
C SER A 54 15.14 -7.48 -15.49
N LYS A 55 15.27 -8.57 -16.25
CA LYS A 55 14.21 -9.08 -17.13
C LYS A 55 12.88 -9.22 -16.38
N SER A 56 12.87 -9.86 -15.22
CA SER A 56 11.65 -10.02 -14.41
C SER A 56 11.06 -8.67 -13.98
N ALA A 57 11.88 -7.67 -13.64
CA ALA A 57 11.39 -6.32 -13.33
C ALA A 57 10.71 -5.65 -14.54
N CYS A 58 11.28 -5.78 -15.75
CA CYS A 58 10.63 -5.35 -16.99
C CYS A 58 9.31 -6.11 -17.21
N GLY A 59 9.31 -7.42 -16.94
CA GLY A 59 8.14 -8.28 -17.06
C GLY A 59 6.98 -7.85 -16.17
N VAL A 60 7.23 -7.45 -14.91
CA VAL A 60 6.15 -6.96 -14.02
C VAL A 60 5.50 -5.68 -14.57
N LEU A 61 6.30 -4.74 -15.10
CA LEU A 61 5.74 -3.53 -15.70
C LEU A 61 5.00 -3.85 -17.01
N LEU A 62 5.53 -4.76 -17.83
CA LEU A 62 4.87 -5.26 -19.04
C LEU A 62 3.52 -5.92 -18.70
N MET A 63 3.46 -6.77 -17.68
CA MET A 63 2.21 -7.37 -17.18
C MET A 63 1.15 -6.31 -16.89
N LYS A 64 1.53 -5.23 -16.18
CA LYS A 64 0.59 -4.12 -15.84
C LYS A 64 0.11 -3.38 -17.08
N VAL A 65 0.98 -3.17 -18.08
CA VAL A 65 0.61 -2.56 -19.38
C VAL A 65 -0.31 -3.48 -20.18
N CYS A 66 -0.02 -4.78 -20.27
CA CYS A 66 -0.89 -5.78 -20.91
C CYS A 66 -2.27 -5.83 -20.24
N MET A 67 -2.35 -5.84 -18.90
CA MET A 67 -3.63 -5.78 -18.19
C MET A 67 -4.40 -4.48 -18.46
N ALA A 68 -3.71 -3.34 -18.55
CA ALA A 68 -4.34 -2.08 -18.93
C ALA A 68 -4.89 -2.11 -20.37
N LEU A 69 -4.27 -2.89 -21.26
CA LEU A 69 -4.74 -3.15 -22.62
C LEU A 69 -5.77 -4.29 -22.71
N ALA A 70 -6.07 -4.98 -21.61
CA ALA A 70 -6.90 -6.19 -21.53
C ALA A 70 -6.32 -7.42 -22.25
N ASP A 71 -4.99 -7.48 -22.40
CA ASP A 71 -4.24 -8.64 -22.90
C ASP A 71 -3.86 -9.56 -21.73
N PHE A 72 -4.86 -10.25 -21.17
CA PHE A 72 -4.68 -11.08 -19.98
C PHE A 72 -3.86 -12.35 -20.25
N ASP A 73 -3.91 -12.88 -21.48
CA ASP A 73 -3.13 -14.06 -21.85
C ASP A 73 -1.64 -13.77 -21.83
N ARG A 74 -1.22 -12.62 -22.38
CA ARG A 74 0.18 -12.20 -22.30
C ARG A 74 0.62 -11.95 -20.86
N THR A 75 -0.23 -11.33 -20.04
CA THR A 75 0.03 -11.15 -18.61
C THR A 75 0.23 -12.49 -17.90
N ILE A 76 -0.61 -13.49 -18.16
CA ILE A 76 -0.52 -14.81 -17.53
C ILE A 76 0.77 -15.54 -17.94
N ALA A 77 1.14 -15.49 -19.23
CA ALA A 77 2.38 -16.10 -19.71
C ALA A 77 3.61 -15.52 -19.00
N ILE A 78 3.74 -14.19 -18.97
CA ILE A 78 4.85 -13.49 -18.30
C ILE A 78 4.85 -13.78 -16.80
N GLY A 79 3.68 -13.70 -16.15
CA GLY A 79 3.59 -13.92 -14.71
C GLY A 79 4.02 -15.33 -14.30
N LYS A 80 3.68 -16.35 -15.09
CA LYS A 80 4.13 -17.74 -14.87
C LYS A 80 5.64 -17.88 -14.96
N GLU A 81 6.27 -17.24 -15.96
CA GLU A 81 7.73 -17.24 -16.10
C GLU A 81 8.40 -16.59 -14.87
N ILE A 82 7.88 -15.45 -14.40
CA ILE A 82 8.47 -14.73 -13.26
C ILE A 82 8.35 -15.53 -11.97
N VAL A 83 7.16 -16.05 -11.62
CA VAL A 83 6.97 -16.76 -10.33
C VAL A 83 7.69 -18.12 -10.29
N ALA A 84 8.01 -18.70 -11.45
CA ALA A 84 8.83 -19.91 -11.52
C ALA A 84 10.31 -19.63 -11.13
N ILE A 85 10.81 -18.42 -11.41
CA ILE A 85 12.18 -18.00 -11.08
C ILE A 85 12.24 -17.39 -9.67
N HIS A 86 11.20 -16.64 -9.30
CA HIS A 86 11.13 -15.86 -8.06
C HIS A 86 9.96 -16.33 -7.18
N PRO A 87 10.06 -17.50 -6.53
CA PRO A 87 8.99 -18.01 -5.68
C PRO A 87 8.81 -17.15 -4.41
N LEU A 88 7.65 -17.28 -3.77
CA LEU A 88 7.42 -16.65 -2.45
C LEU A 88 8.35 -17.22 -1.38
N MET A 89 8.77 -16.37 -0.45
CA MET A 89 9.43 -16.80 0.76
C MET A 89 8.40 -17.54 1.64
N LYS A 90 8.70 -18.78 2.01
CA LYS A 90 7.86 -19.62 2.90
C LYS A 90 8.51 -19.87 4.27
N SER A 91 9.77 -19.47 4.45
CA SER A 91 10.56 -19.71 5.67
C SER A 91 11.18 -18.41 6.18
N ARG A 92 11.32 -18.30 7.51
CA ARG A 92 12.04 -17.19 8.17
C ARG A 92 13.49 -17.13 7.70
N PHE A 93 14.03 -15.92 7.53
CA PHE A 93 15.40 -15.72 7.03
C PHE A 93 16.05 -14.48 7.68
N THR A 94 17.34 -14.28 7.41
CA THR A 94 18.20 -13.23 8.04
C THR A 94 18.35 -13.36 9.57
N VAL A 95 18.89 -12.31 10.20
CA VAL A 95 19.05 -12.17 11.66
C VAL A 95 17.72 -12.00 12.40
N ASN A 96 16.64 -11.60 11.72
CA ASN A 96 15.35 -11.38 12.36
C ASN A 96 14.65 -12.69 12.76
N LYS A 97 15.01 -13.83 12.15
CA LYS A 97 14.39 -15.14 12.44
C LYS A 97 14.46 -15.58 13.91
N SER A 98 15.44 -15.08 14.66
CA SER A 98 15.63 -15.37 16.10
C SER A 98 15.20 -14.23 17.02
N ARG A 99 14.75 -13.09 16.47
CA ARG A 99 14.31 -11.95 17.29
C ARG A 99 12.91 -12.22 17.86
N PRO A 100 12.67 -11.96 19.15
CA PRO A 100 11.33 -12.10 19.73
C PRO A 100 10.35 -11.13 19.08
N ASN A 101 9.07 -11.51 19.05
CA ASN A 101 7.98 -10.70 18.49
C ASN A 101 8.18 -10.30 17.02
N THR A 102 8.74 -11.21 16.22
CA THR A 102 8.90 -11.03 14.77
C THR A 102 8.41 -12.28 14.05
N ASN A 103 7.96 -12.11 12.80
CA ASN A 103 7.52 -13.19 11.93
C ASN A 103 8.10 -13.00 10.51
N LEU A 104 7.69 -13.85 9.57
CA LEU A 104 8.19 -13.80 8.18
C LEU A 104 7.95 -12.44 7.50
N MET A 105 6.84 -11.76 7.83
CA MET A 105 6.53 -10.45 7.27
C MET A 105 7.47 -9.38 7.81
N PHE A 106 7.88 -9.49 9.07
CA PHE A 106 8.92 -8.64 9.64
C PHE A 106 10.26 -8.87 8.92
N ASP A 107 10.63 -10.12 8.65
CA ASP A 107 11.84 -10.44 7.88
C ASP A 107 11.75 -9.77 6.51
N LEU A 108 10.70 -10.04 5.71
CA LEU A 108 10.54 -9.48 4.35
C LEU A 108 10.65 -7.96 4.29
N HIS A 109 10.28 -7.24 5.36
CA HIS A 109 10.23 -5.79 5.38
C HIS A 109 11.29 -5.11 6.24
N SER A 110 12.26 -5.87 6.78
CA SER A 110 13.40 -5.30 7.51
C SER A 110 14.39 -4.60 6.56
N VAL A 111 15.36 -3.87 7.11
CA VAL A 111 16.41 -3.23 6.29
C VAL A 111 17.34 -4.29 5.71
N GLU A 112 17.74 -5.25 6.53
CA GLU A 112 18.73 -6.28 6.23
C GLU A 112 18.24 -7.27 5.17
N ALA A 113 16.94 -7.55 5.12
CA ALA A 113 16.37 -8.62 4.33
C ALA A 113 15.98 -8.25 2.90
N LYS A 114 15.69 -6.96 2.63
CA LYS A 114 15.14 -6.56 1.33
C LYS A 114 16.11 -6.82 0.18
N LEU A 115 17.40 -6.50 0.33
CA LEU A 115 18.42 -6.88 -0.66
C LEU A 115 19.26 -8.10 -0.28
N ASP A 116 18.86 -8.86 0.75
CA ASP A 116 19.54 -10.11 1.10
C ASP A 116 19.42 -11.12 -0.05
N GLY A 117 20.53 -11.75 -0.44
CA GLY A 117 20.57 -12.68 -1.58
C GLY A 117 19.63 -13.88 -1.45
N ALA A 118 19.26 -14.28 -0.23
CA ALA A 118 18.32 -15.37 0.02
C ALA A 118 16.85 -14.97 -0.16
N ASN A 119 16.53 -13.67 -0.26
CA ASN A 119 15.17 -13.20 -0.48
C ASN A 119 14.73 -13.44 -1.93
N THR A 120 13.94 -14.47 -2.18
CA THR A 120 13.51 -14.82 -3.55
C THR A 120 12.36 -13.97 -4.08
N GLU A 121 11.80 -13.05 -3.29
CA GLU A 121 10.60 -12.30 -3.69
C GLU A 121 10.90 -10.99 -4.40
N GLY A 122 11.96 -10.27 -4.04
CA GLY A 122 12.09 -8.90 -4.53
C GLY A 122 12.75 -8.79 -5.90
N LEU A 123 12.07 -8.06 -6.80
CA LEU A 123 12.39 -7.99 -8.23
C LEU A 123 12.97 -6.64 -8.63
N MET A 124 12.53 -5.55 -7.97
CA MET A 124 13.02 -4.20 -8.22
C MET A 124 12.88 -3.35 -6.94
N TYR A 125 13.80 -2.43 -6.73
CA TYR A 125 13.90 -1.68 -5.48
C TYR A 125 14.23 -0.22 -5.70
N VAL A 126 13.75 0.63 -4.79
CA VAL A 126 14.48 1.86 -4.44
C VAL A 126 15.61 1.44 -3.52
N VAL A 127 16.85 1.81 -3.85
CA VAL A 127 18.04 1.46 -3.06
C VAL A 127 18.40 2.63 -2.16
N SER A 128 18.39 2.42 -0.85
CA SER A 128 18.81 3.40 0.16
C SER A 128 19.31 2.65 1.39
N TYR A 129 20.46 3.04 1.94
CA TYR A 129 21.11 2.38 3.08
C TYR A 129 21.79 3.34 4.05
N PRO A 130 21.75 3.01 5.35
CA PRO A 130 22.51 3.72 6.39
C PRO A 130 23.96 3.98 5.99
N GLY A 131 24.31 5.25 5.82
CA GLY A 131 25.70 5.68 5.62
C GLY A 131 26.25 5.50 4.20
N VAL A 132 25.40 5.26 3.21
CA VAL A 132 25.79 5.24 1.79
C VAL A 132 25.45 6.58 1.14
N ASP A 133 26.42 7.18 0.46
CA ASP A 133 26.23 8.46 -0.24
C ASP A 133 25.08 8.39 -1.26
N GLY A 134 24.27 9.45 -1.32
CA GLY A 134 23.04 9.49 -2.10
C GLY A 134 21.83 8.73 -1.51
N SER A 135 21.98 8.04 -0.37
CA SER A 135 20.83 7.48 0.34
C SER A 135 20.01 8.57 1.02
N ASP A 136 18.69 8.35 1.09
CA ASP A 136 17.78 9.22 1.83
C ASP A 136 16.81 8.38 2.67
N ARG A 137 16.33 8.99 3.74
CA ARG A 137 15.43 8.39 4.71
C ARG A 137 14.01 8.33 4.19
N ILE A 138 13.36 7.18 4.39
CA ILE A 138 11.92 7.11 4.25
C ILE A 138 11.26 7.81 5.46
N ARG A 139 10.03 8.30 5.32
CA ARG A 139 9.25 8.86 6.45
C ARG A 139 8.01 8.04 6.77
N THR A 140 8.10 6.71 6.68
CA THR A 140 6.98 5.79 6.93
C THR A 140 6.44 5.93 8.34
N MET A 141 7.31 5.96 9.37
CA MET A 141 6.86 6.07 10.75
C MET A 141 6.19 7.41 11.01
N ARG A 142 6.81 8.52 10.59
CA ARG A 142 6.22 9.86 10.70
C ARG A 142 4.83 9.93 10.08
N ASN A 143 4.65 9.34 8.90
CA ASN A 143 3.38 9.43 8.19
C ASN A 143 2.33 8.46 8.71
N GLY A 144 2.69 7.20 8.97
CA GLY A 144 1.75 6.10 9.20
C GLY A 144 1.59 5.65 10.65
N VAL A 145 2.42 6.12 11.59
CA VAL A 145 2.26 5.86 13.04
C VAL A 145 1.41 6.98 13.66
N PRO A 146 0.54 6.69 14.65
CA PRO A 146 -0.22 7.72 15.37
C PRO A 146 0.70 8.75 16.03
N PHE A 147 0.18 9.96 16.24
CA PHE A 147 0.91 11.04 16.90
C PHE A 147 0.91 10.83 18.43
N TRP A 148 1.52 9.75 18.90
CA TRP A 148 1.43 9.26 20.28
C TRP A 148 2.10 10.16 21.32
N ASN A 149 3.02 11.05 20.93
CA ASN A 149 3.63 12.06 21.81
C ASN A 149 2.94 13.43 21.73
N ASN A 150 1.70 13.48 21.23
CA ASN A 150 0.92 14.70 21.19
C ASN A 150 0.32 15.02 22.58
N GLY A 151 0.15 16.30 22.89
CA GLY A 151 -0.46 16.75 24.15
C GLY A 151 -1.89 16.27 24.40
N GLY A 152 -2.62 15.79 23.38
CA GLY A 152 -3.92 15.13 23.49
C GLY A 152 -3.87 13.70 24.05
N ILE A 153 -2.68 13.10 24.15
CA ILE A 153 -2.49 11.84 24.88
C ILE A 153 -2.41 12.15 26.37
N LYS A 154 -3.48 11.83 27.08
CA LYS A 154 -3.64 12.08 28.52
C LYS A 154 -3.74 10.78 29.32
N THR A 155 -3.24 10.84 30.54
CA THR A 155 -3.58 9.86 31.59
C THR A 155 -5.02 10.07 32.05
N PRO A 156 -5.67 9.07 32.68
CA PRO A 156 -7.01 9.21 33.24
C PRO A 156 -7.18 10.32 34.29
N ASP A 157 -6.10 10.73 34.97
CA ASP A 157 -6.07 11.89 35.88
C ASP A 157 -5.71 13.22 35.18
N GLY A 158 -5.73 13.25 33.84
CA GLY A 158 -5.64 14.47 33.02
C GLY A 158 -4.23 15.01 32.79
N LYS A 159 -3.17 14.28 33.17
CA LYS A 159 -1.78 14.67 32.92
C LYS A 159 -1.33 14.27 31.52
N THR A 160 -0.31 14.94 30.98
CA THR A 160 0.32 14.52 29.72
C THR A 160 0.89 13.12 29.88
N GLY A 161 0.55 12.23 28.94
CA GLY A 161 0.80 10.80 29.08
C GLY A 161 2.11 10.31 28.48
N ALA A 162 2.53 10.88 27.35
CA ALA A 162 3.64 10.35 26.58
C ALA A 162 4.62 11.45 26.14
N GLY A 163 5.90 11.12 26.29
CA GLY A 163 7.04 11.98 25.98
C GLY A 163 7.94 11.32 24.94
N LEU A 164 8.58 12.16 24.11
CA LEU A 164 9.51 11.68 23.09
C LEU A 164 10.76 11.02 23.71
N SER A 165 11.28 11.63 24.77
CA SER A 165 12.47 11.17 25.47
C SER A 165 12.09 10.37 26.70
N LEU A 166 12.86 9.33 27.00
CA LEU A 166 12.83 8.65 28.28
C LEU A 166 13.12 9.60 29.44
N ALA A 167 12.63 9.26 30.64
CA ALA A 167 13.10 9.90 31.86
C ALA A 167 14.59 9.61 32.06
N ALA A 168 15.34 10.58 32.60
CA ALA A 168 16.81 10.50 32.67
C ALA A 168 17.33 9.31 33.50
N ASP A 169 16.55 8.87 34.48
CA ASP A 169 16.82 7.75 35.38
C ASP A 169 16.06 6.46 34.98
N GLU A 170 15.48 6.41 33.77
CA GLU A 170 14.73 5.24 33.30
C GLU A 170 15.66 4.13 32.81
N THR A 171 15.42 2.91 33.29
CA THR A 171 16.18 1.71 32.95
C THR A 171 15.34 0.69 32.18
N ASP A 172 14.00 0.76 32.26
CA ASP A 172 13.11 -0.03 31.41
C ASP A 172 13.04 0.56 30.00
N LEU A 173 13.88 0.02 29.11
CA LEU A 173 13.93 0.43 27.70
C LEU A 173 12.63 0.12 26.93
N SER A 174 11.70 -0.66 27.48
CA SER A 174 10.37 -0.83 26.87
C SER A 174 9.53 0.45 26.90
N LEU A 175 9.92 1.44 27.72
CA LEU A 175 9.31 2.77 27.79
C LEU A 175 9.87 3.76 26.73
N ASP A 176 10.89 3.38 25.95
CA ASP A 176 11.40 4.21 24.85
C ASP A 176 10.47 4.07 23.64
N LEU A 177 9.34 4.77 23.67
CA LEU A 177 8.34 4.64 22.62
C LEU A 177 8.88 5.06 21.24
N ASN A 178 9.83 6.00 21.20
CA ASN A 178 10.47 6.44 19.96
C ASN A 178 11.30 5.32 19.33
N LYS A 179 12.11 4.60 20.10
CA LYS A 179 12.92 3.48 19.58
C LYS A 179 12.11 2.21 19.34
N ASN A 180 11.07 1.95 20.13
CA ASN A 180 10.27 0.72 20.00
C ASN A 180 9.16 0.81 18.95
N TYR A 181 8.60 2.01 18.71
CA TYR A 181 7.44 2.18 17.81
C TYR A 181 7.68 3.19 16.68
N GLY A 182 8.68 4.06 16.80
CA GLY A 182 8.89 5.18 15.90
C GLY A 182 8.02 6.39 16.24
N ARG A 183 8.47 7.59 15.88
CA ARG A 183 7.74 8.84 16.09
C ARG A 183 6.80 9.15 14.93
N GLY A 184 5.51 8.89 15.14
CA GLY A 184 4.44 9.24 14.21
C GLY A 184 3.89 10.66 14.38
N ILE A 185 3.23 11.16 13.34
CA ILE A 185 2.33 12.33 13.40
C ILE A 185 0.96 12.09 12.74
N GLY A 186 0.66 10.85 12.34
CA GLY A 186 -0.62 10.42 11.79
C GLY A 186 -1.08 11.19 10.54
N ARG A 187 -0.17 11.42 9.56
CA ARG A 187 -0.52 12.09 8.29
C ARG A 187 -1.32 11.18 7.35
N LEU A 188 -1.08 9.87 7.41
CA LEU A 188 -1.68 8.87 6.55
C LEU A 188 -2.31 7.79 7.43
N ARG A 189 -3.55 8.03 7.88
CA ARG A 189 -4.33 7.07 8.66
C ARG A 189 -5.00 6.04 7.76
N PRO A 190 -4.89 4.73 8.07
CA PRO A 190 -5.69 3.72 7.39
C PRO A 190 -7.20 3.86 7.63
N THR A 191 -8.00 3.47 6.64
CA THR A 191 -9.47 3.43 6.76
C THR A 191 -9.94 2.32 7.70
N TRP A 192 -11.20 2.38 8.13
CA TRP A 192 -11.82 1.29 8.89
C TRP A 192 -11.81 -0.02 8.09
N TYR A 193 -12.00 0.07 6.77
CA TYR A 193 -11.88 -1.07 5.86
C TYR A 193 -10.55 -1.81 6.04
N PHE A 194 -9.42 -1.09 6.01
CA PHE A 194 -8.11 -1.71 6.13
C PHE A 194 -7.79 -2.22 7.53
N THR A 195 -8.30 -1.55 8.57
CA THR A 195 -7.96 -1.87 9.98
C THR A 195 -8.92 -2.86 10.62
N ASN A 196 -10.05 -3.16 9.99
CA ASN A 196 -11.10 -3.99 10.59
C ASN A 196 -11.76 -4.90 9.53
N GLN A 197 -12.37 -4.31 8.50
CA GLN A 197 -13.26 -5.06 7.60
C GLN A 197 -12.60 -6.25 6.90
N ILE A 198 -11.33 -6.09 6.48
CA ILE A 198 -10.61 -7.11 5.70
C ILE A 198 -9.94 -8.19 6.57
N TRP A 199 -10.09 -8.13 7.88
CA TRP A 199 -9.53 -9.10 8.82
C TRP A 199 -10.68 -9.88 9.45
N ARG A 200 -11.14 -10.91 8.74
CA ARG A 200 -12.41 -11.58 9.07
C ARG A 200 -12.18 -12.77 10.00
N PRO A 201 -12.99 -12.93 11.05
CA PRO A 201 -13.00 -14.15 11.85
C PRO A 201 -13.15 -15.41 10.98
N GLY A 202 -12.36 -16.45 11.26
CA GLY A 202 -12.33 -17.72 10.54
C GLY A 202 -11.57 -17.71 9.21
N LYS A 203 -11.27 -16.54 8.64
CA LYS A 203 -10.53 -16.41 7.36
C LYS A 203 -9.12 -15.87 7.54
N GLU A 204 -8.93 -14.89 8.41
CA GLU A 204 -7.65 -14.21 8.62
C GLU A 204 -7.13 -14.32 10.07
N ASP A 205 -7.66 -15.24 10.88
CA ASP A 205 -7.30 -15.40 12.30
C ASP A 205 -5.81 -15.65 12.52
N ASN A 206 -5.21 -16.49 11.67
CA ASN A 206 -3.80 -16.87 11.73
C ASN A 206 -2.92 -16.07 10.75
N ASP A 207 -3.46 -15.01 10.14
CA ASP A 207 -2.72 -14.23 9.16
C ASP A 207 -1.56 -13.48 9.83
N LEU A 208 -0.33 -13.79 9.42
CA LEU A 208 0.91 -13.19 9.90
C LEU A 208 0.95 -11.68 9.68
N ARG A 209 0.22 -11.15 8.70
CA ARG A 209 0.13 -9.71 8.42
C ARG A 209 -0.98 -9.05 9.22
N GLY A 210 -1.84 -9.81 9.89
CA GLY A 210 -3.15 -9.37 10.33
C GLY A 210 -3.16 -8.64 11.66
N ILE A 211 -4.25 -7.90 11.89
CA ILE A 211 -4.45 -7.13 13.11
C ILE A 211 -4.43 -8.01 14.36
N PHE A 212 -4.80 -9.29 14.25
CA PHE A 212 -4.80 -10.22 15.38
C PHE A 212 -3.38 -10.64 15.79
N ASN A 213 -2.41 -10.54 14.88
CA ASN A 213 -1.01 -10.82 15.14
C ASN A 213 -0.29 -9.59 15.74
N ARG A 214 0.04 -9.65 17.03
CA ARG A 214 0.69 -8.55 17.75
C ARG A 214 2.16 -8.34 17.40
N ASP A 215 2.80 -9.29 16.72
CA ASP A 215 4.17 -9.11 16.21
C ASP A 215 4.17 -8.20 14.98
N SER A 216 3.09 -8.28 14.18
CA SER A 216 2.92 -7.45 12.99
C SER A 216 2.21 -6.14 13.26
N TRP A 217 1.18 -6.15 14.09
CA TRP A 217 0.35 -4.98 14.34
C TRP A 217 0.46 -4.45 15.75
N ARG A 218 0.48 -3.13 15.86
CA ARG A 218 0.43 -2.42 17.13
C ARG A 218 -0.82 -1.55 17.21
N LYS A 219 -1.30 -1.35 18.42
CA LYS A 219 -2.36 -0.40 18.77
C LYS A 219 -1.85 0.55 19.86
N MET A 220 -2.54 1.67 20.03
CA MET A 220 -2.15 2.68 21.02
C MET A 220 -2.13 2.11 22.45
N GLU A 221 -3.02 1.17 22.75
CA GLU A 221 -3.09 0.51 24.04
C GLU A 221 -1.90 -0.44 24.31
N ASP A 222 -1.07 -0.75 23.31
CA ASP A 222 0.17 -1.51 23.52
C ASP A 222 1.30 -0.61 24.05
N LEU A 223 1.20 0.71 23.87
CA LEU A 223 2.16 1.69 24.37
C LEU A 223 1.92 1.92 25.87
N LYS A 224 2.94 2.38 26.57
CA LYS A 224 2.89 2.73 27.99
C LYS A 224 3.07 4.23 28.19
N TYR A 225 2.44 4.80 29.21
CA TYR A 225 2.69 6.17 29.63
C TYR A 225 4.15 6.32 30.06
N ASN A 226 4.91 7.16 29.35
CA ASN A 226 6.36 7.32 29.55
C ASN A 226 6.78 8.78 29.79
N GLU A 227 5.84 9.71 29.94
CA GLU A 227 6.14 11.13 30.15
C GLU A 227 7.01 11.34 31.41
N PRO A 228 8.22 11.95 31.32
CA PRO A 228 9.15 12.05 32.44
C PRO A 228 8.58 12.73 33.69
N ASN A 229 7.66 13.69 33.53
CA ASN A 229 7.05 14.36 34.68
C ASN A 229 6.13 13.43 35.51
N LEU A 230 5.55 12.39 34.90
CA LEU A 230 4.77 11.39 35.62
C LEU A 230 5.67 10.60 36.59
N LYS A 231 6.85 10.16 36.13
CA LYS A 231 7.84 9.49 36.98
C LYS A 231 8.33 10.40 38.09
N LYS A 232 8.73 11.63 37.75
CA LYS A 232 9.22 12.64 38.71
C LYS A 232 8.23 12.91 39.84
N THR A 233 6.93 12.86 39.56
CA THR A 233 5.87 13.14 40.54
C THR A 233 5.32 11.88 41.22
N GLY A 234 5.87 10.69 40.92
CA GLY A 234 5.38 9.42 41.45
C GLY A 234 3.95 9.10 40.99
N ASN A 235 3.54 9.56 39.80
CA ASN A 235 2.19 9.38 39.32
C ASN A 235 1.89 7.89 39.05
N PRO A 236 0.76 7.35 39.54
CA PRO A 236 0.44 5.92 39.45
C PRO A 236 0.23 5.40 38.01
N TRP A 237 0.07 6.31 37.03
CA TRP A 237 -0.09 5.96 35.63
C TRP A 237 1.23 5.74 34.90
N TYR A 238 2.38 6.18 35.44
CA TYR A 238 3.68 5.95 34.78
C TYR A 238 3.92 4.44 34.57
N GLY A 239 4.33 4.07 33.36
CA GLY A 239 4.57 2.67 32.97
C GLY A 239 3.30 1.83 32.76
N LYS A 240 2.10 2.37 32.96
CA LYS A 240 0.83 1.70 32.62
C LYS A 240 0.53 1.84 31.13
N ASN A 241 -0.19 0.88 30.56
CA ASN A 241 -0.68 0.95 29.18
C ASN A 241 -1.55 2.20 28.94
N LEU A 242 -1.45 2.77 27.74
CA LEU A 242 -2.29 3.91 27.36
C LEU A 242 -3.77 3.52 27.38
N VAL A 243 -4.61 4.38 27.93
CA VAL A 243 -6.06 4.23 27.93
C VAL A 243 -6.66 5.28 27.01
N LYS A 244 -7.55 4.87 26.10
CA LYS A 244 -8.23 5.79 25.19
C LYS A 244 -9.07 6.79 25.99
N PRO A 245 -8.86 8.11 25.84
CA PRO A 245 -9.71 9.10 26.49
C PRO A 245 -11.16 8.98 26.02
N VAL A 246 -12.11 8.91 26.96
CA VAL A 246 -13.55 8.77 26.68
C VAL A 246 -14.09 9.94 25.86
N GLY A 247 -13.61 11.16 26.13
CA GLY A 247 -14.00 12.40 25.45
C GLY A 247 -13.11 12.81 24.27
N MET A 248 -12.34 11.90 23.68
CA MET A 248 -11.44 12.24 22.56
C MET A 248 -12.23 12.81 21.38
N SER A 249 -11.82 13.98 20.87
CA SER A 249 -12.47 14.62 19.73
C SER A 249 -12.32 13.77 18.46
N VAL A 250 -13.19 13.99 17.47
CA VAL A 250 -13.06 13.31 16.16
C VAL A 250 -11.70 13.62 15.52
N GLU A 251 -11.25 14.88 15.60
CA GLU A 251 -9.95 15.31 15.08
C GLU A 251 -8.78 14.56 15.74
N ASP A 252 -8.80 14.47 17.06
CA ASP A 252 -7.79 13.73 17.81
C ASP A 252 -7.85 12.24 17.51
N SER A 253 -9.05 11.66 17.42
CA SER A 253 -9.22 10.23 17.09
C SER A 253 -8.69 9.87 15.69
N ILE A 254 -8.55 10.86 14.80
CA ILE A 254 -7.99 10.66 13.46
C ILE A 254 -6.48 10.63 13.47
N ARG A 255 -5.82 11.45 14.28
CA ARG A 255 -4.34 11.55 14.25
C ARG A 255 -3.66 10.81 15.38
N LEU A 256 -4.35 10.65 16.51
CA LEU A 256 -3.76 10.19 17.76
C LEU A 256 -4.10 8.73 18.08
N TRP A 257 -5.21 8.19 17.57
CA TRP A 257 -5.71 6.88 18.02
C TRP A 257 -6.17 5.94 16.91
N PHE A 258 -5.23 5.13 16.41
CA PHE A 258 -5.50 4.04 15.47
C PHE A 258 -4.39 2.97 15.54
N SER A 259 -4.68 1.76 15.06
CA SER A 259 -3.70 0.66 14.94
C SER A 259 -2.95 0.74 13.61
N TRP A 260 -1.73 0.19 13.57
CA TRP A 260 -0.88 0.23 12.38
C TRP A 260 -0.08 -1.08 12.17
N PRO A 261 0.24 -1.42 10.90
CA PRO A 261 1.12 -2.54 10.57
C PRO A 261 2.57 -2.15 10.87
N HIS A 262 3.02 -2.45 12.07
CA HIS A 262 4.34 -2.08 12.58
C HIS A 262 5.47 -2.74 11.80
N TYR A 263 5.33 -4.02 11.41
CA TYR A 263 6.33 -4.74 10.59
C TYR A 263 6.68 -4.04 9.28
N LYS A 264 5.77 -3.21 8.75
CA LYS A 264 5.91 -2.52 7.48
C LYS A 264 6.42 -1.10 7.63
N LEU A 265 5.92 -0.40 8.66
CA LEU A 265 6.19 1.02 8.85
C LEU A 265 7.48 1.28 9.63
N PHE A 266 7.86 0.37 10.52
CA PHE A 266 8.99 0.56 11.42
C PHE A 266 10.33 0.37 10.69
N VAL A 267 11.11 1.44 10.63
CA VAL A 267 12.43 1.46 9.99
C VAL A 267 13.39 2.18 10.93
N PRO A 268 14.20 1.46 11.73
CA PRO A 268 15.14 2.06 12.68
C PRO A 268 15.99 3.16 12.07
N ASP A 269 16.21 4.24 12.82
CA ASP A 269 16.98 5.40 12.36
C ASP A 269 18.01 5.82 13.44
N PRO A 270 19.05 5.02 13.66
CA PRO A 270 19.99 5.24 14.77
C PRO A 270 20.80 6.53 14.63
N LEU A 271 20.80 7.15 13.45
CA LEU A 271 21.51 8.41 13.17
C LEU A 271 20.73 9.64 13.67
N GLN A 272 19.53 9.45 14.21
CA GLN A 272 18.57 10.53 14.46
C GLN A 272 17.94 10.38 15.84
N THR A 273 17.69 11.50 16.50
CA THR A 273 17.03 11.53 17.82
C THR A 273 15.54 11.22 17.71
N GLN A 274 14.92 11.56 16.59
CA GLN A 274 13.51 11.28 16.29
C GLN A 274 13.43 10.23 15.20
N TRP A 275 12.89 9.06 15.53
CA TRP A 275 12.81 7.93 14.61
C TRP A 275 11.58 8.08 13.72
N GLU A 276 11.74 8.84 12.64
CA GLU A 276 10.67 9.15 11.67
C GLU A 276 10.59 8.16 10.50
N GLY A 277 11.61 7.32 10.38
CA GLY A 277 11.90 6.41 9.27
C GLY A 277 13.36 6.58 8.87
N GLY A 278 14.13 5.48 8.86
CA GLY A 278 15.54 5.49 8.47
C GLY A 278 15.76 5.29 6.98
N GLU A 279 17.02 5.13 6.61
CA GLU A 279 17.43 4.69 5.27
C GLU A 279 17.15 3.18 5.13
N THR A 280 16.39 2.80 4.11
CA THR A 280 16.06 1.40 3.84
C THR A 280 15.75 1.20 2.37
N PRO A 281 16.08 0.03 1.78
CA PRO A 281 15.55 -0.33 0.49
C PRO A 281 14.02 -0.37 0.54
N TRP A 282 13.37 -0.16 -0.59
CA TRP A 282 11.92 -0.31 -0.69
C TRP A 282 11.56 -1.10 -1.93
N TYR A 283 10.64 -2.05 -1.81
CA TYR A 283 10.19 -2.81 -2.97
C TYR A 283 9.44 -1.88 -3.94
N ILE A 284 9.86 -1.91 -5.20
CA ILE A 284 9.07 -1.41 -6.32
C ILE A 284 8.21 -2.57 -6.84
N TYR A 285 8.83 -3.74 -7.04
CA TYR A 285 8.16 -4.97 -7.45
C TYR A 285 8.66 -6.16 -6.63
N ARG A 286 7.74 -7.09 -6.33
CA ARG A 286 8.06 -8.39 -5.74
C ARG A 286 7.05 -9.45 -6.13
N SER A 287 7.41 -10.72 -6.01
CA SER A 287 6.65 -11.86 -6.53
C SER A 287 5.23 -11.97 -6.00
N ALA A 288 4.95 -11.53 -4.77
CA ALA A 288 3.56 -11.53 -4.27
C ALA A 288 2.64 -10.63 -5.10
N GLU A 289 3.13 -9.52 -5.64
CA GLU A 289 2.35 -8.72 -6.58
C GLU A 289 2.08 -9.50 -7.87
N VAL A 290 3.04 -10.27 -8.36
CA VAL A 290 2.91 -11.09 -9.58
C VAL A 290 1.82 -12.15 -9.42
N TYR A 291 1.80 -12.86 -8.29
CA TYR A 291 0.71 -13.81 -7.97
C TYR A 291 -0.66 -13.13 -7.93
N LEU A 292 -0.74 -11.92 -7.37
CA LEU A 292 -2.00 -11.17 -7.31
C LEU A 292 -2.43 -10.61 -8.68
N LEU A 293 -1.49 -10.27 -9.55
CA LEU A 293 -1.78 -9.91 -10.95
C LEU A 293 -2.21 -11.13 -11.78
N LEU A 294 -1.64 -12.31 -11.52
CA LEU A 294 -2.08 -13.58 -12.10
C LEU A 294 -3.52 -13.89 -11.70
N ALA A 295 -3.82 -13.84 -10.40
CA ALA A 295 -5.17 -14.08 -9.88
C ALA A 295 -6.19 -13.12 -10.49
N GLU A 296 -5.84 -11.84 -10.61
CA GLU A 296 -6.68 -10.84 -11.26
C GLU A 296 -6.88 -11.12 -12.77
N SER A 297 -5.82 -11.52 -13.48
CA SER A 297 -5.91 -11.85 -14.91
C SER A 297 -6.82 -13.06 -15.17
N TYR A 298 -6.75 -14.09 -14.34
CA TYR A 298 -7.66 -15.24 -14.41
C TYR A 298 -9.11 -14.85 -14.08
N TYR A 299 -9.32 -13.97 -13.10
CA TYR A 299 -10.65 -13.42 -12.82
C TYR A 299 -11.25 -12.71 -14.05
N TRP A 300 -10.47 -11.91 -14.76
CA TRP A 300 -10.93 -11.26 -15.99
C TRP A 300 -11.28 -12.25 -17.11
N LYS A 301 -10.64 -13.42 -17.12
CA LYS A 301 -10.93 -14.52 -18.06
C LYS A 301 -12.05 -15.45 -17.60
N ASN A 302 -12.69 -15.20 -16.45
CA ASN A 302 -13.66 -16.07 -15.80
C ASN A 302 -13.13 -17.45 -15.41
N ASP A 303 -11.81 -17.60 -15.27
CA ASP A 303 -11.19 -18.83 -14.76
C ASP A 303 -10.99 -18.71 -13.24
N LEU A 304 -12.09 -18.86 -12.50
CA LEU A 304 -12.11 -18.66 -11.05
C LEU A 304 -11.30 -19.72 -10.30
N GLY A 305 -11.15 -20.92 -10.87
CA GLY A 305 -10.29 -21.98 -10.32
C GLY A 305 -8.83 -21.57 -10.31
N GLN A 306 -8.31 -21.11 -11.46
CA GLN A 306 -6.92 -20.62 -11.53
C GLN A 306 -6.72 -19.32 -10.75
N ALA A 307 -7.74 -18.46 -10.69
CA ALA A 307 -7.69 -17.26 -9.85
C ALA A 307 -7.54 -17.62 -8.37
N ALA A 308 -8.31 -18.59 -7.88
CA ALA A 308 -8.21 -19.10 -6.50
C ALA A 308 -6.84 -19.72 -6.21
N MET A 309 -6.31 -20.53 -7.13
CA MET A 309 -4.96 -21.10 -6.98
C MET A 309 -3.90 -20.01 -6.83
N ALA A 310 -3.93 -19.00 -7.70
CA ALA A 310 -2.93 -17.92 -7.70
C ALA A 310 -3.00 -17.04 -6.44
N ILE A 311 -4.20 -16.64 -5.98
CA ILE A 311 -4.33 -15.83 -4.75
C ILE A 311 -3.96 -16.66 -3.50
N ASN A 312 -4.23 -17.97 -3.50
CA ASN A 312 -3.97 -18.83 -2.36
C ASN A 312 -2.48 -19.06 -2.09
N GLU A 313 -1.58 -18.89 -3.06
CA GLU A 313 -0.14 -18.89 -2.80
C GLU A 313 0.25 -17.79 -1.80
N VAL A 314 -0.33 -16.59 -1.94
CA VAL A 314 -0.11 -15.47 -1.02
C VAL A 314 -0.79 -15.73 0.33
N ARG A 315 -2.05 -16.19 0.30
CA ARG A 315 -2.84 -16.45 1.52
C ARG A 315 -2.23 -17.54 2.38
N GLN A 316 -1.85 -18.67 1.78
CA GLN A 316 -1.23 -19.79 2.48
C GLN A 316 0.10 -19.37 3.11
N ARG A 317 0.95 -18.64 2.38
CA ARG A 317 2.21 -18.12 2.93
C ARG A 317 1.97 -17.22 4.14
N ALA A 318 0.92 -16.41 4.10
CA ALA A 318 0.54 -15.55 5.22
C ALA A 318 -0.16 -16.29 6.37
N GLY A 319 -0.55 -17.57 6.22
CA GLY A 319 -1.32 -18.30 7.23
C GLY A 319 -2.83 -18.02 7.22
N ALA A 320 -3.33 -17.33 6.19
CA ALA A 320 -4.77 -17.11 6.01
C ALA A 320 -5.46 -18.34 5.41
N THR A 321 -6.74 -18.52 5.71
CA THR A 321 -7.58 -19.60 5.15
C THR A 321 -7.68 -19.44 3.64
N GLN A 322 -7.50 -20.54 2.90
CA GLN A 322 -7.62 -20.54 1.44
C GLN A 322 -9.04 -20.19 0.99
N LEU A 323 -9.14 -19.54 -0.16
CA LEU A 323 -10.41 -19.25 -0.84
C LEU A 323 -10.73 -20.36 -1.85
N THR A 324 -12.00 -20.72 -1.95
CA THR A 324 -12.52 -21.56 -3.02
C THR A 324 -12.77 -20.74 -4.29
N ALA A 325 -12.97 -21.40 -5.43
CA ALA A 325 -13.28 -20.72 -6.69
C ALA A 325 -14.55 -19.85 -6.60
N ASP A 326 -15.59 -20.34 -5.93
CA ASP A 326 -16.87 -19.64 -5.77
C ASP A 326 -16.78 -18.39 -4.89
N GLU A 327 -15.73 -18.29 -4.06
CA GLU A 327 -15.47 -17.11 -3.25
C GLU A 327 -14.74 -16.01 -4.03
N ILE A 328 -14.15 -16.34 -5.20
CA ILE A 328 -13.38 -15.37 -5.98
C ILE A 328 -14.28 -14.34 -6.62
N ASN A 329 -14.01 -13.09 -6.27
CA ASN A 329 -14.58 -11.89 -6.88
C ASN A 329 -13.52 -10.78 -6.85
N ILE A 330 -13.75 -9.68 -7.57
CA ILE A 330 -12.83 -8.54 -7.58
C ILE A 330 -12.63 -7.94 -6.17
N GLY A 331 -13.63 -8.09 -5.30
CA GLY A 331 -13.55 -7.67 -3.90
C GLY A 331 -12.49 -8.45 -3.13
N GLU A 332 -12.50 -9.78 -3.19
CA GLU A 332 -11.50 -10.63 -2.52
C GLU A 332 -10.08 -10.37 -3.04
N LEU A 333 -9.93 -10.21 -4.35
CA LEU A 333 -8.64 -9.84 -4.95
C LEU A 333 -8.13 -8.49 -4.40
N LEU A 334 -9.01 -7.49 -4.36
CA LEU A 334 -8.66 -6.18 -3.83
C LEU A 334 -8.39 -6.19 -2.32
N ASP A 335 -9.10 -7.02 -1.57
CA ASP A 335 -8.89 -7.20 -0.13
C ASP A 335 -7.51 -7.83 0.11
N GLU A 336 -7.12 -8.85 -0.66
CA GLU A 336 -5.81 -9.49 -0.53
C GLU A 336 -4.66 -8.59 -0.96
N ARG A 337 -4.83 -7.85 -2.07
CA ARG A 337 -3.87 -6.80 -2.49
C ARG A 337 -3.70 -5.74 -1.41
N ALA A 338 -4.77 -5.36 -0.71
CA ALA A 338 -4.67 -4.39 0.37
C ALA A 338 -3.85 -4.93 1.54
N ARG A 339 -4.10 -6.17 1.99
CA ARG A 339 -3.35 -6.84 3.07
C ARG A 339 -1.87 -6.98 2.72
N GLU A 340 -1.57 -7.45 1.51
CA GLU A 340 -0.23 -7.82 1.08
C GLU A 340 0.64 -6.61 0.73
N LEU A 341 0.11 -5.66 -0.04
CA LEU A 341 0.88 -4.59 -0.71
C LEU A 341 0.72 -3.21 -0.06
N TYR A 342 0.41 -3.16 1.23
CA TYR A 342 0.29 -1.89 1.98
C TYR A 342 1.58 -1.05 1.85
N TYR A 343 1.48 0.21 1.38
CA TYR A 343 2.62 1.11 1.07
C TYR A 343 3.58 0.64 -0.05
N GLU A 344 3.28 -0.46 -0.74
CA GLU A 344 4.04 -0.94 -1.91
C GLU A 344 3.27 -0.73 -3.20
N GLU A 345 1.94 -0.89 -3.16
CA GLU A 345 1.08 -0.66 -4.29
C GLU A 345 0.66 0.82 -4.37
N ASN A 346 0.76 1.39 -5.56
CA ASN A 346 0.08 2.64 -5.90
C ASN A 346 -1.43 2.41 -6.02
N ARG A 347 -2.11 2.20 -4.88
CA ARG A 347 -3.49 1.71 -4.80
C ARG A 347 -4.48 2.50 -5.65
N HIS A 348 -4.33 3.82 -5.70
CA HIS A 348 -5.15 4.68 -6.55
C HIS A 348 -4.99 4.29 -8.02
N ILE A 349 -3.75 4.15 -8.50
CA ILE A 349 -3.44 3.81 -9.89
C ILE A 349 -4.02 2.46 -10.28
N GLU A 350 -3.91 1.45 -9.40
CA GLU A 350 -4.48 0.12 -9.64
C GLU A 350 -6.01 0.14 -9.71
N LEU A 351 -6.67 0.83 -8.77
CA LEU A 351 -8.13 0.97 -8.81
C LEU A 351 -8.60 1.74 -10.05
N VAL A 352 -7.85 2.74 -10.50
CA VAL A 352 -8.11 3.43 -11.77
C VAL A 352 -7.95 2.47 -12.95
N ARG A 353 -6.86 1.70 -13.01
CA ARG A 353 -6.65 0.70 -14.07
C ARG A 353 -7.84 -0.26 -14.13
N ILE A 354 -8.26 -0.83 -12.99
CA ILE A 354 -9.42 -1.72 -12.89
C ILE A 354 -10.71 -1.04 -13.38
N ALA A 355 -10.92 0.25 -13.06
CA ALA A 355 -12.08 0.99 -13.56
C ALA A 355 -12.08 1.11 -15.08
N TYR A 356 -10.93 1.36 -15.70
CA TYR A 356 -10.80 1.34 -17.16
C TYR A 356 -10.96 -0.08 -17.73
N THR A 357 -10.45 -1.11 -17.06
CA THR A 357 -10.61 -2.50 -17.47
C THR A 357 -12.09 -2.90 -17.48
N TYR A 358 -12.84 -2.65 -16.41
CA TYR A 358 -14.29 -2.86 -16.37
C TYR A 358 -15.02 -2.12 -17.49
N ALA A 359 -14.72 -0.84 -17.67
CA ALA A 359 -15.36 -0.02 -18.70
C ALA A 359 -15.04 -0.51 -20.13
N LYS A 360 -13.82 -1.01 -20.36
CA LYS A 360 -13.36 -1.52 -21.66
C LYS A 360 -13.94 -2.90 -21.97
N THR A 361 -13.93 -3.83 -21.00
CA THR A 361 -14.40 -5.21 -21.19
C THR A 361 -15.91 -5.32 -21.08
N ARG A 362 -16.59 -4.32 -20.51
CA ARG A 362 -18.01 -4.34 -20.17
C ARG A 362 -18.43 -5.52 -19.28
N LYS A 363 -17.47 -6.14 -18.58
CA LYS A 363 -17.76 -7.22 -17.64
C LYS A 363 -18.69 -6.70 -16.54
N PRO A 364 -19.80 -7.40 -16.22
CA PRO A 364 -20.64 -7.08 -15.07
C PRO A 364 -19.83 -7.16 -13.77
N CYS A 365 -19.98 -6.18 -12.89
CA CYS A 365 -19.35 -6.15 -11.59
C CYS A 365 -20.28 -6.73 -10.52
N GLU A 366 -20.01 -7.98 -10.17
CA GLU A 366 -20.69 -8.83 -9.21
C GLU A 366 -20.81 -8.18 -7.82
N ILE A 367 -19.77 -7.47 -7.37
CA ILE A 367 -19.80 -6.82 -6.04
C ILE A 367 -20.66 -5.54 -5.99
N PHE A 368 -21.21 -5.12 -7.13
CA PHE A 368 -22.11 -3.97 -7.25
C PHE A 368 -23.41 -4.32 -7.99
N GLY A 369 -23.88 -5.56 -7.84
CA GLY A 369 -25.15 -6.03 -8.43
C GLY A 369 -25.09 -6.09 -9.95
N ASP A 370 -24.04 -6.71 -10.48
CA ASP A 370 -23.78 -6.91 -11.92
C ASP A 370 -23.77 -5.62 -12.74
N ARG A 371 -23.35 -4.52 -12.11
CA ARG A 371 -23.22 -3.22 -12.76
C ARG A 371 -22.21 -3.29 -13.92
N VAL A 372 -22.60 -2.77 -15.08
CA VAL A 372 -21.74 -2.64 -16.26
C VAL A 372 -21.30 -1.18 -16.42
N TYR A 373 -19.99 -0.96 -16.53
CA TYR A 373 -19.40 0.36 -16.75
C TYR A 373 -19.11 0.60 -18.24
N ASP A 374 -19.01 1.86 -18.66
CA ASP A 374 -18.80 2.25 -20.05
C ASP A 374 -17.66 3.27 -20.19
N LEU A 375 -16.75 3.08 -21.15
CA LEU A 375 -15.65 4.02 -21.42
C LEU A 375 -16.16 5.41 -21.79
N LYS A 376 -17.26 5.53 -22.53
CA LYS A 376 -17.85 6.82 -22.93
C LYS A 376 -18.34 7.61 -21.72
N GLN A 377 -18.74 6.91 -20.66
CA GLN A 377 -19.28 7.49 -19.43
C GLN A 377 -18.35 7.37 -18.24
N ILE A 378 -17.09 6.90 -18.39
CA ILE A 378 -16.19 6.64 -17.26
C ILE A 378 -15.89 7.89 -16.42
N SER A 379 -16.08 9.06 -17.03
CA SER A 379 -15.98 10.38 -16.41
C SER A 379 -17.33 11.09 -16.31
N GLY A 380 -18.43 10.35 -16.23
CA GLY A 380 -19.79 10.86 -16.04
C GLY A 380 -20.27 11.82 -17.14
N PRO A 381 -21.41 12.50 -16.93
CA PRO A 381 -21.99 13.43 -17.90
C PRO A 381 -21.23 14.78 -18.02
N GLY A 382 -20.01 14.87 -17.49
CA GLY A 382 -19.35 16.13 -17.18
C GLY A 382 -18.54 16.77 -18.31
N GLY A 383 -18.49 18.12 -18.33
CA GLY A 383 -17.57 18.95 -19.13
C GLY A 383 -16.37 19.48 -18.33
N THR A 384 -15.67 20.50 -18.85
CA THR A 384 -14.55 21.16 -18.16
C THR A 384 -14.95 21.60 -16.75
N ASN A 385 -14.24 21.12 -15.71
CA ASN A 385 -14.51 21.32 -14.27
C ASN A 385 -15.61 20.45 -13.63
N ALA A 386 -16.17 19.46 -14.33
CA ALA A 386 -17.16 18.57 -13.73
C ALA A 386 -16.55 17.70 -12.61
N ASN A 387 -17.14 17.76 -11.41
CA ASN A 387 -16.74 16.95 -10.28
C ASN A 387 -17.64 15.72 -10.17
N ILE A 388 -17.26 14.63 -10.85
CA ILE A 388 -18.10 13.44 -10.93
C ILE A 388 -18.06 12.67 -9.61
N LYS A 389 -19.13 12.81 -8.84
CA LYS A 389 -19.36 12.18 -7.54
C LYS A 389 -20.61 11.31 -7.58
N GLN A 390 -20.70 10.49 -8.62
CA GLN A 390 -21.91 9.73 -8.92
C GLN A 390 -21.59 8.24 -8.85
N THR A 391 -22.31 7.56 -7.96
CA THR A 391 -22.31 6.11 -7.92
C THR A 391 -22.82 5.59 -9.25
N GLY A 392 -22.16 4.59 -9.82
CA GLY A 392 -22.55 3.98 -11.09
C GLY A 392 -21.71 4.38 -12.29
N VAL A 393 -20.92 5.45 -12.17
CA VAL A 393 -20.14 5.98 -13.28
C VAL A 393 -18.88 5.16 -13.56
N ASN A 394 -18.10 4.88 -12.53
CA ASN A 394 -16.88 4.09 -12.66
C ASN A 394 -16.61 3.30 -11.37
N PHE A 395 -15.96 2.14 -11.55
CA PHE A 395 -15.64 1.24 -10.46
C PHE A 395 -14.78 1.88 -9.37
N TRP A 396 -13.84 2.76 -9.72
CA TRP A 396 -12.94 3.40 -8.75
C TRP A 396 -13.74 4.21 -7.72
N TYR A 397 -14.67 5.05 -8.18
CA TYR A 397 -15.50 5.86 -7.30
C TYR A 397 -16.40 4.97 -6.44
N ASP A 398 -17.09 4.00 -7.07
CA ASP A 398 -17.96 3.05 -6.38
C ASP A 398 -17.21 2.28 -5.29
N ARG A 399 -16.03 1.75 -5.60
CA ARG A 399 -15.19 0.99 -4.65
C ARG A 399 -14.70 1.86 -3.50
N VAL A 400 -14.19 3.04 -3.79
CA VAL A 400 -13.61 3.91 -2.76
C VAL A 400 -14.71 4.45 -1.82
N VAL A 401 -15.87 4.85 -2.36
CA VAL A 401 -17.00 5.30 -1.55
C VAL A 401 -17.62 4.14 -0.78
N ALA A 402 -17.79 2.95 -1.37
CA ALA A 402 -18.36 1.81 -0.66
C ALA A 402 -17.51 1.36 0.54
N LYS A 403 -16.17 1.46 0.46
CA LYS A 403 -15.26 0.95 1.50
C LYS A 403 -14.71 2.01 2.46
N SER A 404 -14.67 3.28 2.09
CA SER A 404 -14.07 4.32 2.93
C SER A 404 -15.10 5.01 3.81
N ASN A 405 -15.02 4.74 5.11
CA ASN A 405 -15.84 5.42 6.13
C ASN A 405 -15.63 6.94 6.17
N PHE A 406 -14.48 7.44 5.70
CA PHE A 406 -14.23 8.87 5.62
C PHE A 406 -15.10 9.55 4.55
N TYR A 407 -15.38 8.86 3.44
CA TYR A 407 -16.09 9.46 2.30
C TYR A 407 -17.58 9.16 2.30
N ASN A 408 -18.02 8.06 2.91
CA ASN A 408 -19.44 7.64 2.88
C ASN A 408 -20.23 7.96 4.15
N LYS A 409 -19.59 8.41 5.24
CA LYS A 409 -20.28 8.78 6.50
C LYS A 409 -20.33 10.29 6.75
N GLY A 410 -19.92 11.13 5.80
CA GLY A 410 -19.91 12.59 5.97
C GLY A 410 -19.03 13.04 7.15
N VAL A 411 -17.87 12.43 7.33
CA VAL A 411 -16.98 12.70 8.48
C VAL A 411 -16.48 14.15 8.41
N LYS A 412 -16.77 14.91 9.46
CA LYS A 412 -16.39 16.32 9.61
C LYS A 412 -15.45 16.48 10.80
N HIS A 413 -14.47 17.37 10.64
CA HIS A 413 -13.71 17.93 11.74
C HIS A 413 -13.82 19.46 11.71
N LYS A 414 -13.21 20.16 12.65
CA LYS A 414 -13.36 21.61 12.84
C LYS A 414 -13.11 22.45 11.58
N TRP A 415 -12.24 21.99 10.67
CA TRP A 415 -11.78 22.77 9.52
C TRP A 415 -12.31 22.29 8.16
N ALA A 416 -12.75 21.04 8.06
CA ALA A 416 -13.18 20.46 6.79
C ALA A 416 -14.05 19.22 6.96
N GLU A 417 -14.67 18.83 5.84
CA GLU A 417 -15.31 17.54 5.65
C GLU A 417 -14.44 16.67 4.74
N TYR A 418 -14.27 15.40 5.09
CA TYR A 418 -13.54 14.46 4.25
C TYR A 418 -14.34 14.15 2.99
N LYS A 419 -13.90 14.71 1.86
CA LYS A 419 -14.49 14.49 0.54
C LYS A 419 -13.49 13.87 -0.41
N ILE A 420 -14.00 13.16 -1.40
CA ILE A 420 -13.23 12.64 -2.52
C ILE A 420 -13.52 13.46 -3.79
N SER A 421 -12.47 13.68 -4.59
CA SER A 421 -12.56 14.31 -5.91
C SER A 421 -12.34 13.28 -7.00
N HIS A 422 -12.96 13.47 -8.16
CA HIS A 422 -13.05 12.48 -9.22
C HIS A 422 -11.71 12.10 -9.89
N LEU A 423 -11.78 11.00 -10.64
CA LEU A 423 -10.81 10.59 -11.66
C LEU A 423 -10.82 11.65 -12.77
N ARG A 424 -9.77 12.46 -12.93
CA ARG A 424 -9.75 13.54 -13.94
C ARG A 424 -9.50 12.98 -15.34
N PRO A 425 -10.38 13.21 -16.33
CA PRO A 425 -9.96 13.28 -17.72
C PRO A 425 -9.46 14.70 -17.99
N LYS A 426 -8.16 14.92 -18.22
CA LYS A 426 -7.75 16.12 -18.95
C LYS A 426 -7.91 15.81 -20.44
N ARG A 427 -8.97 16.32 -21.07
CA ARG A 427 -8.85 16.72 -22.48
C ARG A 427 -8.01 18.00 -22.49
N LEU A 428 -6.69 17.85 -22.62
CA LEU A 428 -5.91 18.91 -23.26
C LEU A 428 -6.28 18.89 -24.74
N LYS A 429 -6.40 20.07 -25.36
CA LYS A 429 -6.91 20.26 -26.72
C LYS A 429 -6.48 19.13 -27.65
N SER A 430 -7.43 18.32 -28.11
CA SER A 430 -7.21 17.40 -29.22
C SER A 430 -6.97 18.26 -30.46
N GLY A 431 -5.72 18.33 -30.93
CA GLY A 431 -5.45 18.81 -32.28
C GLY A 431 -6.09 17.82 -33.24
N GLY A 432 -7.04 18.28 -34.05
CA GLY A 432 -7.44 17.53 -35.23
C GLY A 432 -6.21 17.36 -36.12
N VAL A 433 -6.00 16.13 -36.60
CA VAL A 433 -5.14 15.88 -37.75
C VAL A 433 -5.91 16.29 -39.00
#